data_AF-A0A0A9Y051-F1
#
_entry.id   AF-A0A0A9Y051-F1
#
_cell.length_a   1.000
_cell.length_b   1.000
_cell.length_c   1.000
_cell.angle_alpha   90.00
_cell.angle_beta   90.00
_cell.angle_gamma   90.00
#
_symmetry.space_group_name_H-M   'P 1'
#
loop_
_entity.id
_entity.type
_entity.pdbx_description
1 polymer ?
#
loop_
_entity_poly.entity_id
_entity_poly.type
_entity_poly.pdbx_seq_one_letter_code
_entity_poly.pdbx_strand_id
1 'polypeptide(L)'
;MQNKTRLELADYEAESLARLQKMFSRKWEFIFMQAEAQSKVDKKRDKLERKVLDSQERAFWDMHRPMPGCVNTTELDIKKACRMNKPSTSKSGPSTSTEQAECAQKEIATLKSKLDRSNIKMSKVAESYINYFEQYIEYDPFFTPPDVANPWTS
;
A
#
# COMPACT_ATOMS: atom_id res chain seq x y z
N MET A 1 26.99 -13.70 16.15
CA MET A 1 27.52 -12.44 15.62
C MET A 1 28.55 -12.74 14.54
N GLN A 2 28.36 -12.23 13.32
CA GLN A 2 29.28 -12.48 12.21
C GLN A 2 30.31 -11.34 12.17
N ASN A 3 31.57 -11.60 12.49
CA ASN A 3 32.63 -10.60 12.46
C ASN A 3 33.13 -10.39 11.01
N LYS A 4 32.28 -9.80 10.16
CA LYS A 4 32.62 -9.42 8.79
C LYS A 4 32.24 -7.95 8.60
N THR A 5 33.17 -7.14 8.12
CA THR A 5 32.96 -5.69 7.90
C THR A 5 31.75 -5.37 7.01
N ARG A 6 31.42 -6.26 6.06
CA ARG A 6 30.21 -6.11 5.21
C ARG A 6 28.88 -6.30 5.94
N LEU A 7 28.90 -6.88 7.13
CA LEU A 7 27.73 -7.14 7.98
C LEU A 7 27.76 -6.26 9.24
N GLU A 8 28.61 -5.24 9.27
CA GLU A 8 28.59 -4.24 10.32
C GLU A 8 27.32 -3.41 10.23
N LEU A 9 26.75 -3.14 11.39
CA LEU A 9 25.54 -2.32 11.52
C LEU A 9 25.91 -0.87 11.24
N ALA A 10 25.13 -0.21 10.40
CA ALA A 10 25.15 1.25 10.32
C ALA A 10 24.66 1.87 11.65
N ASP A 11 24.98 3.14 11.89
CA ASP A 11 24.64 3.81 13.16
C ASP A 11 23.15 3.74 13.50
N TYR A 12 22.27 3.97 12.50
CA TYR A 12 20.81 3.90 12.70
C TYR A 12 20.32 2.47 13.02
N GLU A 13 21.02 1.44 12.56
CA GLU A 13 20.72 0.04 12.84
C GLU A 13 21.18 -0.33 14.25
N ALA A 14 22.34 0.16 14.68
CA ALA A 14 22.84 0.01 16.05
C ALA A 14 21.90 0.69 17.07
N GLU A 15 21.43 1.90 16.77
CA GLU A 15 20.42 2.57 17.58
C GLU A 15 19.10 1.78 17.63
N SER A 16 18.67 1.24 16.49
CA SER A 16 17.46 0.41 16.41
C SER A 16 17.61 -0.86 17.25
N LEU A 17 18.77 -1.51 17.20
CA LEU A 17 19.10 -2.67 18.03
C LEU A 17 19.06 -2.31 19.52
N ALA A 18 19.66 -1.18 19.92
CA ALA A 18 19.64 -0.72 21.31
C ALA A 18 18.20 -0.46 21.81
N ARG A 19 17.35 0.16 20.98
CA ARG A 19 15.92 0.34 21.28
C ARG A 19 15.20 -1.00 21.43
N LEU A 20 15.41 -1.94 20.52
CA LEU A 20 14.80 -3.27 20.55
C LEU A 20 15.25 -4.08 21.76
N GLN A 21 16.53 -4.04 22.12
CA GLN A 21 17.07 -4.68 23.33
C GLN A 21 16.42 -4.15 24.60
N LYS A 22 16.24 -2.83 24.70
CA LYS A 22 15.52 -2.21 25.82
C LYS A 22 14.06 -2.66 25.86
N MET A 23 13.37 -2.64 24.73
CA MET A 23 11.94 -2.96 24.61
C MET A 23 11.64 -4.44 24.86
N PHE A 24 12.53 -5.34 24.42
CA PHE A 24 12.39 -6.79 24.53
C PHE A 24 13.34 -7.43 25.57
N SER A 25 13.79 -6.66 26.56
CA SER A 25 14.77 -7.10 27.57
C SER A 25 14.47 -8.48 28.19
N ARG A 26 13.22 -8.73 28.58
CA ARG A 26 12.79 -10.02 29.18
C ARG A 26 12.81 -11.20 28.21
N LYS A 27 12.73 -10.95 26.90
CA LYS A 27 12.74 -11.98 25.85
C LYS A 27 14.07 -11.99 25.09
N TRP A 28 15.05 -11.19 25.49
CA TRP A 28 16.28 -11.00 24.74
C TRP A 28 17.06 -12.30 24.57
N GLU A 29 17.10 -13.14 25.61
CA GLU A 29 17.78 -14.44 25.54
C GLU A 29 17.18 -15.36 24.47
N PHE A 30 15.84 -15.37 24.34
CA PHE A 30 15.17 -16.14 23.30
C PHE A 30 15.49 -15.61 21.90
N ILE A 31 15.47 -14.28 21.72
CA ILE A 31 15.83 -13.63 20.45
C ILE A 31 17.28 -13.96 20.08
N PHE A 32 18.20 -13.89 21.04
CA PHE A 32 19.60 -14.21 20.82
C PHE A 32 19.80 -15.68 20.47
N MET A 33 19.14 -16.61 21.18
CA MET A 33 19.17 -18.04 20.89
C MET A 33 18.67 -18.33 19.47
N GLN A 34 17.58 -17.69 19.05
CA GLN A 34 17.05 -17.84 17.69
C GLN A 34 18.04 -17.30 16.63
N ALA A 35 18.62 -16.13 16.85
CA ALA A 35 19.63 -15.55 15.95
C ALA A 35 20.89 -16.43 15.86
N GLU A 36 21.31 -17.04 16.97
CA GLU A 36 22.45 -17.96 16.99
C GLU A 36 22.15 -19.25 16.20
N ALA A 37 20.96 -19.83 16.38
CA ALA A 37 20.52 -20.99 15.63
C ALA A 37 20.46 -20.71 14.12
N GLN A 38 19.92 -19.56 13.71
CA GLN A 38 19.91 -19.13 12.30
C GLN A 38 21.33 -19.01 11.74
N SER A 39 22.24 -18.34 12.48
CA SER A 39 23.64 -18.21 12.08
C SER A 39 24.35 -19.56 11.91
N LYS A 40 24.01 -20.58 12.72
CA LYS A 40 24.54 -21.94 12.58
C LYS A 40 24.08 -22.61 11.28
N VAL A 41 22.84 -22.40 10.87
CA VAL A 41 22.31 -22.90 9.59
C VAL A 41 22.99 -22.20 8.42
N ASP A 42 23.10 -20.88 8.44
CA ASP A 42 23.71 -20.12 7.35
C ASP A 42 25.19 -20.44 7.19
N LYS A 43 25.88 -20.81 8.27
CA LYS A 43 27.27 -21.28 8.25
C LYS A 43 27.48 -22.56 7.43
N LYS A 44 26.45 -23.39 7.27
CA LYS A 44 26.50 -24.64 6.49
C LYS A 44 26.32 -24.43 4.99
N ARG A 45 25.87 -23.24 4.57
CA ARG A 45 25.68 -22.90 3.15
C ARG A 45 26.97 -22.47 2.47
N ASP A 46 27.00 -22.67 1.16
CA ASP A 46 28.09 -22.23 0.30
C ASP A 46 28.24 -20.71 0.33
N LYS A 47 29.47 -20.24 0.08
CA LYS A 47 29.81 -18.81 0.20
C LYS A 47 28.99 -17.93 -0.74
N LEU A 48 28.74 -18.38 -1.96
CA LEU A 48 27.97 -17.60 -2.94
C LEU A 48 26.50 -17.54 -2.55
N GLU A 49 25.90 -18.68 -2.23
CA GLU A 49 24.50 -18.77 -1.79
C GLU A 49 24.25 -17.89 -0.56
N ARG A 50 25.12 -17.98 0.45
CA ARG A 50 25.03 -17.14 1.65
C ARG A 50 25.09 -15.65 1.32
N LYS A 51 25.98 -15.24 0.40
CA LYS A 51 26.07 -13.82 0.01
C LYS A 51 24.77 -13.31 -0.62
N VAL A 52 24.11 -14.14 -1.44
CA VAL A 52 22.84 -13.78 -2.10
C VAL A 52 21.73 -13.69 -1.05
N LEU A 53 21.59 -14.69 -0.19
CA LEU A 53 20.57 -14.71 0.86
C LEU A 53 20.74 -13.55 1.86
N ASP A 54 21.97 -13.29 2.34
CA ASP A 54 22.27 -12.15 3.22
C ASP A 54 21.86 -10.82 2.55
N SER A 55 22.09 -10.69 1.23
CA SER A 55 21.74 -9.48 0.48
C SER A 55 20.24 -9.32 0.27
N GLN A 56 19.51 -10.43 0.04
CA GLN A 56 18.06 -10.42 -0.10
C GLN A 56 17.38 -10.07 1.23
N GLU A 57 17.85 -10.66 2.33
CA GLU A 57 17.35 -10.33 3.66
C GLU A 57 17.62 -8.87 4.01
N ARG A 58 18.80 -8.34 3.67
CA ARG A 58 19.10 -6.91 3.86
C ARG A 58 18.15 -6.02 3.06
N ALA A 59 17.94 -6.31 1.78
CA ALA A 59 17.01 -5.54 0.94
C ALA A 59 15.56 -5.57 1.47
N PHE A 60 15.13 -6.71 2.03
CA PHE A 60 13.83 -6.80 2.71
C PHE A 60 13.74 -5.82 3.88
N TRP A 61 14.77 -5.75 4.72
CA TRP A 61 14.80 -4.83 5.86
C TRP A 61 14.95 -3.38 5.46
N ASP A 62 15.72 -3.07 4.41
CA ASP A 62 15.84 -1.70 3.87
C ASP A 62 14.48 -1.12 3.45
N MET A 63 13.56 -1.95 2.96
CA MET A 63 12.20 -1.53 2.61
C MET A 63 11.31 -1.31 3.85
N HIS A 64 11.39 -2.21 4.85
CA HIS A 64 10.49 -2.18 6.02
C HIS A 64 10.99 -1.31 7.17
N ARG A 65 12.29 -1.05 7.23
CA ARG A 65 12.99 -0.23 8.22
C ARG A 65 13.97 0.68 7.48
N PRO A 66 13.47 1.55 6.59
CA PRO A 66 14.32 2.41 5.79
C PRO A 66 15.15 3.34 6.67
N MET A 67 16.30 3.75 6.12
CA MET A 67 17.15 4.75 6.75
C MET A 67 16.34 6.01 7.08
N PRO A 68 16.57 6.65 8.24
CA PRO A 68 15.92 7.91 8.58
C PRO A 68 16.06 8.95 7.46
N GLY A 69 14.94 9.56 7.05
CA GLY A 69 14.89 10.51 5.94
C GLY A 69 14.51 9.90 4.58
N CYS A 70 14.54 8.58 4.43
CA CYS A 70 13.97 7.91 3.27
C CYS A 70 12.44 7.74 3.41
N VAL A 71 11.72 7.83 2.29
CA VAL A 71 10.27 7.59 2.26
C VAL A 71 9.99 6.12 2.57
N ASN A 72 9.08 5.86 3.51
CA ASN A 72 8.67 4.51 3.85
C ASN A 72 7.54 4.04 2.91
N THR A 73 7.87 3.16 1.97
CA THR A 73 6.94 2.63 0.96
C THR A 73 5.90 1.67 1.54
N THR A 74 6.09 1.22 2.79
CA THR A 74 5.15 0.32 3.47
C THR A 74 4.04 1.07 4.21
N GLU A 75 4.12 2.41 4.29
CA GLU A 75 3.10 3.23 4.93
C GLU A 75 1.80 3.20 4.13
N LEU A 76 0.71 2.92 4.83
CA LEU A 76 -0.63 2.91 4.26
C LEU A 76 -1.35 4.19 4.66
N ASP A 77 -2.04 4.79 3.69
CA ASP A 77 -2.98 5.88 3.97
C ASP A 77 -4.00 5.45 5.04
N ILE A 78 -4.30 6.36 5.96
CA ILE A 78 -5.16 6.09 7.12
C ILE A 78 -6.53 5.56 6.70
N LYS A 79 -7.11 6.04 5.60
CA LYS A 79 -8.41 5.55 5.11
C LYS A 79 -8.30 4.12 4.60
N LYS A 80 -7.16 3.74 4.01
CA LYS A 80 -6.91 2.36 3.59
C LYS A 80 -6.70 1.44 4.80
N ALA A 81 -5.92 1.87 5.79
CA ALA A 81 -5.71 1.13 7.03
C ALA A 81 -7.04 0.88 7.79
N CYS A 82 -7.88 1.91 7.94
CA CYS A 82 -9.19 1.77 8.58
C CYS A 82 -10.13 0.82 7.84
N ARG A 83 -10.11 0.79 6.50
CA ARG A 83 -10.93 -0.14 5.70
C ARG A 83 -10.49 -1.59 5.87
N MET A 84 -9.18 -1.85 5.94
CA MET A 84 -8.64 -3.19 6.16
C MET A 84 -8.92 -3.70 7.58
N ASN A 85 -8.90 -2.80 8.57
CA ASN A 85 -9.23 -3.12 9.96
C ASN A 85 -10.72 -3.13 10.26
N LYS A 86 -11.58 -2.73 9.30
CA LYS A 86 -13.01 -2.92 9.42
C LYS A 86 -13.25 -4.42 9.32
N PRO A 87 -13.89 -5.07 10.31
CA PRO A 87 -14.23 -6.48 10.20
C PRO A 87 -14.96 -6.65 8.88
N SER A 88 -14.38 -7.45 7.99
CA SER A 88 -14.90 -7.67 6.67
C SER A 88 -16.32 -8.18 6.84
N THR A 89 -17.32 -7.37 6.47
CA THR A 89 -18.69 -7.85 6.34
C THR A 89 -18.83 -8.79 5.14
N SER A 90 -17.73 -9.27 4.55
CA SER A 90 -17.72 -10.51 3.79
C SER A 90 -18.07 -11.64 4.75
N LYS A 91 -19.37 -11.89 4.85
CA LYS A 91 -19.96 -13.09 5.43
C LYS A 91 -19.36 -14.31 4.72
N SER A 92 -18.24 -14.81 5.22
CA SER A 92 -17.62 -16.08 4.85
C SER A 92 -17.94 -17.18 5.87
N GLY A 93 -18.98 -16.98 6.69
CA GLY A 93 -19.67 -18.06 7.38
C GLY A 93 -20.86 -18.53 6.54
N PRO A 94 -21.41 -19.74 6.78
CA PRO A 94 -22.60 -20.21 6.06
C PRO A 94 -23.77 -19.25 6.37
N SER A 95 -24.05 -18.37 5.42
CA SER A 95 -25.22 -17.48 5.47
C SER A 95 -26.47 -18.34 5.56
N THR A 96 -27.34 -18.08 6.54
CA THR A 96 -28.66 -18.71 6.60
C THR A 96 -29.42 -18.40 5.31
N SER A 97 -30.24 -19.36 4.85
CA SER A 97 -31.02 -19.25 3.60
C SER A 97 -31.86 -17.96 3.51
N THR A 98 -32.32 -17.45 4.65
CA THR A 98 -33.03 -16.18 4.79
C THR A 98 -32.18 -14.97 4.41
N GLU A 99 -30.90 -14.91 4.83
CA GLU A 99 -30.01 -13.78 4.50
C GLU A 99 -29.65 -13.73 3.01
N GLN A 100 -29.56 -14.90 2.36
CA GLN A 100 -29.35 -15.00 0.92
C GLN A 100 -30.57 -14.50 0.14
N ALA A 101 -31.78 -14.87 0.59
CA ALA A 101 -33.03 -14.42 -0.01
C ALA A 101 -33.22 -12.90 0.10
N GLU A 102 -32.91 -12.30 1.25
CA GLU A 102 -32.96 -10.84 1.44
C GLU A 102 -31.95 -10.11 0.55
N CYS A 103 -30.75 -10.67 0.37
CA CYS A 103 -29.74 -10.10 -0.52
C CYS A 103 -30.22 -10.11 -1.97
N ALA A 104 -30.76 -11.24 -2.45
CA ALA A 104 -31.32 -11.38 -3.78
C ALA A 104 -32.49 -10.42 -4.02
N GLN A 105 -33.38 -10.23 -3.03
CA GLN A 105 -34.48 -9.25 -3.14
C GLN A 105 -33.96 -7.80 -3.26
N LYS A 106 -32.92 -7.43 -2.49
CA LYS A 106 -32.27 -6.11 -2.61
C LYS A 106 -31.61 -5.92 -3.96
N GLU A 107 -30.99 -6.96 -4.51
CA GLU A 107 -30.40 -6.92 -5.84
C GLU A 107 -31.46 -6.75 -6.93
N ILE A 108 -32.56 -7.51 -6.88
CA ILE A 108 -33.69 -7.37 -7.81
C ILE A 108 -34.27 -5.95 -7.74
N ALA A 109 -34.48 -5.40 -6.54
CA ALA A 109 -34.97 -4.03 -6.38
C ALA A 109 -34.00 -3.00 -7.00
N THR A 110 -32.70 -3.20 -6.81
CA THR A 110 -31.65 -2.33 -7.40
C THR A 110 -31.66 -2.41 -8.92
N LEU A 111 -31.80 -3.62 -9.50
CA LEU A 111 -31.85 -3.81 -10.94
C LEU A 111 -33.10 -3.20 -11.56
N LYS A 112 -34.27 -3.36 -10.93
CA LYS A 112 -35.51 -2.69 -11.35
C LYS A 112 -35.35 -1.17 -11.37
N SER A 113 -34.81 -0.60 -10.29
CA SER A 113 -34.53 0.84 -10.21
C SER A 113 -33.55 1.33 -11.29
N LYS A 114 -32.58 0.51 -11.69
CA LYS A 114 -31.66 0.85 -12.81
C LYS A 114 -32.36 0.80 -14.16
N LEU A 115 -33.29 -0.13 -14.36
CA LEU A 115 -34.03 -0.29 -15.62
C LEU A 115 -35.02 0.86 -15.84
N ASP A 116 -35.61 1.39 -14.76
CA ASP A 116 -36.54 2.52 -14.82
C ASP A 116 -35.87 3.86 -15.17
N ARG A 117 -34.52 3.92 -15.17
CA ARG A 117 -33.79 5.13 -15.54
C ARG A 117 -33.85 5.34 -17.05
N SER A 118 -34.27 6.54 -17.45
CA SER A 118 -34.13 6.98 -18.83
C SER A 118 -32.65 7.09 -19.20
N ASN A 119 -32.25 6.38 -20.25
CA ASN A 119 -30.89 6.41 -20.76
C ASN A 119 -30.84 7.25 -22.04
N ILE A 120 -29.79 8.05 -22.20
CA ILE A 120 -29.52 8.83 -23.40
C ILE A 120 -28.56 8.02 -24.28
N LYS A 121 -28.74 8.08 -25.61
CA LYS A 121 -27.81 7.45 -26.55
C LYS A 121 -26.39 8.00 -26.35
N MET A 122 -25.39 7.11 -26.34
CA MET A 122 -23.99 7.50 -26.14
C MET A 122 -23.51 8.55 -27.14
N SER A 123 -23.96 8.48 -28.40
CA SER A 123 -23.63 9.49 -29.40
C SER A 123 -24.10 10.89 -28.99
N LYS A 124 -25.30 11.00 -28.41
CA LYS A 124 -25.85 12.28 -27.98
C LYS A 124 -25.17 12.84 -26.73
N VAL A 125 -24.81 11.95 -25.81
CA VAL A 125 -23.99 12.30 -24.64
C VAL A 125 -22.63 12.83 -25.10
N ALA A 126 -21.96 12.11 -26.00
CA ALA A 126 -20.67 12.51 -26.54
C ALA A 126 -20.72 13.86 -27.27
N GLU A 127 -21.67 14.05 -28.19
CA GLU A 127 -21.90 15.34 -28.86
C GLU A 127 -22.09 16.49 -27.85
N SER A 128 -22.91 16.27 -26.81
CA SER A 128 -23.16 17.30 -25.80
C SER A 128 -21.89 17.66 -25.02
N TYR A 129 -21.04 16.70 -24.69
CA TYR A 129 -19.76 16.96 -24.02
C TYR A 129 -18.77 17.68 -24.93
N ILE A 130 -18.70 17.29 -26.21
CA ILE A 130 -17.85 17.95 -27.21
C ILE A 130 -18.28 19.41 -27.36
N ASN A 131 -19.57 19.67 -27.57
CA ASN A 131 -20.08 21.02 -27.71
C ASN A 131 -19.81 21.88 -26.46
N TYR A 132 -19.97 21.30 -25.27
CA TYR A 132 -19.65 21.99 -24.02
C TYR A 132 -18.15 22.32 -23.96
N PHE A 133 -17.29 21.37 -24.29
CA PHE A 133 -15.85 21.62 -24.33
C PHE A 133 -15.47 22.71 -25.34
N GLU A 134 -15.96 22.62 -26.58
CA GLU A 134 -15.72 23.62 -27.63
C GLU A 134 -16.22 25.02 -27.24
N GLN A 135 -17.33 25.10 -26.50
CA GLN A 135 -17.87 26.37 -26.03
C GLN A 135 -16.96 27.06 -24.99
N TYR A 136 -16.25 26.30 -24.15
CA TYR A 136 -15.48 26.84 -23.03
C TYR A 136 -13.96 26.75 -23.20
N ILE A 137 -13.45 26.16 -24.28
CA ILE A 137 -12.01 25.99 -24.52
C ILE A 137 -11.24 27.32 -24.56
N GLU A 138 -11.87 28.40 -25.04
CA GLU A 138 -11.26 29.74 -25.06
C GLU A 138 -11.07 30.32 -23.65
N TYR A 139 -11.83 29.82 -22.66
CA TYR A 139 -11.76 30.26 -21.27
C TYR A 139 -10.92 29.35 -20.38
N ASP A 140 -10.36 28.25 -20.91
CA ASP A 140 -9.48 27.35 -20.16
C ASP A 140 -8.02 27.83 -20.28
N PRO A 141 -7.40 28.34 -19.19
CA PRO A 141 -6.03 28.85 -19.22
C PRO A 141 -4.97 27.79 -19.51
N PHE A 142 -5.31 26.49 -19.43
CA PHE A 142 -4.40 25.41 -19.81
C PHE A 142 -4.36 25.17 -21.32
N PHE A 143 -5.43 25.53 -22.05
CA PHE A 143 -5.52 25.33 -23.50
C PHE A 143 -5.34 26.63 -24.28
N THR A 144 -5.96 27.71 -23.82
CA THR A 144 -5.90 29.03 -24.44
C THR A 144 -5.18 29.99 -23.50
N PRO A 145 -4.05 30.59 -23.88
CA PRO A 145 -3.36 31.54 -23.03
C PRO A 145 -4.27 32.74 -22.77
N PRO A 146 -4.51 33.11 -21.50
CA PRO A 146 -5.36 34.25 -21.18
C PRO A 146 -4.74 35.56 -21.69
N ASP A 147 -5.60 36.51 -22.09
CA ASP A 147 -5.18 37.85 -22.54
C ASP A 147 -4.40 38.61 -21.45
N VAL A 148 -4.74 38.32 -20.18
CA VAL A 148 -3.99 38.79 -19.02
C VAL A 148 -3.00 37.72 -18.59
N ALA A 149 -1.82 38.16 -18.17
CA ALA A 149 -0.78 37.25 -17.69
C ALA A 149 -1.33 36.37 -16.56
N ASN A 150 -1.13 35.06 -16.67
CA ASN A 150 -1.58 34.11 -15.66
C ASN A 150 -0.85 34.41 -14.32
N PRO A 151 -1.57 34.76 -13.24
CA PRO A 151 -0.95 35.12 -11.96
C PRO A 151 -0.15 34.01 -11.29
N TRP A 152 -0.33 32.75 -11.71
CA TRP A 152 0.40 31.59 -11.19
C TRP A 152 1.74 31.36 -11.89
N THR A 153 1.96 32.01 -13.03
CA THR A 153 3.21 31.92 -13.81
C THR A 153 3.98 33.24 -13.88
N SER A 154 3.37 34.34 -13.42
CA SER A 154 3.87 35.71 -13.56
C SER A 154 4.33 36.30 -12.23
#